data_AF-A0A955JQH7-F1
#
_entry.id   AF-A0A955JQH7-F1
#
_cell.length_a   1.000
_cell.length_b   1.000
_cell.length_c   1.000
_cell.angle_alpha   90.00
_cell.angle_beta   90.00
_cell.angle_gamma   90.00
#
_symmetry.space_group_name_H-M   'P 1'
#
loop_
_entity.id
_entity.type
_entity.pdbx_description
1 polymer ?
#
loop_
_entity_poly.entity_id
_entity_poly.type
_entity_poly.pdbx_seq_one_letter_code
_entity_poly.pdbx_strand_id
1 'polypeptide(L)' 'MKTIHKLSLDIQIEEHRKWWAEVAKENGWYTQPFFIQVWVDAEGEVEDSVSYKGLDQDWVLDY' A
#
# COMPACT_ATOMS: atom_id res chain seq x y z
N MET A 1 6.29 17.49 15.65
CA MET A 1 6.24 16.02 15.67
C MET A 1 5.54 15.51 14.39
N LYS A 2 6.21 15.47 13.24
CA LYS A 2 5.66 14.88 11.99
C LYS A 2 6.40 13.60 11.54
N THR A 3 7.58 13.36 12.08
CA THR A 3 8.48 12.29 11.61
C THR A 3 8.09 10.90 12.13
N ILE A 4 7.52 10.79 13.34
CA ILE A 4 7.23 9.49 13.97
C ILE A 4 6.03 8.80 13.30
N HIS A 5 4.94 9.53 13.06
CA HIS A 5 3.76 8.98 12.36
C HIS A 5 4.06 8.55 10.92
N LYS A 6 4.89 9.33 10.20
CA LYS A 6 5.24 8.99 8.82
C LYS A 6 6.06 7.69 8.70
N LEU A 7 6.99 7.43 9.63
CA LEU A 7 7.71 6.15 9.64
C LEU A 7 6.78 4.97 9.90
N SER A 8 5.72 5.15 10.70
CA SER A 8 4.70 4.11 10.93
C SER A 8 3.96 3.77 9.63
N LEU A 9 3.47 4.80 8.93
CA LEU A 9 2.71 4.62 7.70
C LEU A 9 3.54 3.97 6.57
N ASP A 10 4.80 4.37 6.39
CA ASP A 10 5.69 3.78 5.39
C ASP A 10 5.89 2.26 5.65
N ILE A 11 5.96 1.84 6.92
CA ILE A 11 6.07 0.42 7.29
C ILE A 11 4.78 -0.34 6.93
N GLN A 12 3.61 0.21 7.27
CA GLN A 12 2.32 -0.41 6.96
C GLN A 12 2.12 -0.56 5.44
N ILE A 13 2.40 0.49 4.67
CA ILE A 13 2.35 0.45 3.20
C ILE A 13 3.21 -0.70 2.66
N GLU A 14 4.44 -0.87 3.17
CA GLU A 14 5.32 -1.96 2.72
C GLU A 14 4.82 -3.37 3.11
N GLU A 15 4.14 -3.52 4.23
CA GLU A 15 3.51 -4.79 4.62
C GLU A 15 2.36 -5.16 3.68
N HIS A 16 1.46 -4.20 3.41
CA HIS A 16 0.39 -4.37 2.44
C HIS A 16 0.93 -4.61 1.02
N ARG A 17 2.01 -3.93 0.63
CA ARG A 17 2.68 -4.12 -0.68
C ARG A 17 3.18 -5.54 -0.85
N LYS A 18 3.81 -6.11 0.18
CA LYS A 18 4.30 -7.50 0.15
C LYS A 18 3.16 -8.49 -0.01
N TRP A 19 2.09 -8.31 0.75
CA TRP A 19 0.91 -9.18 0.67
C TRP A 19 0.29 -9.15 -0.74
N TRP A 20 0.03 -7.96 -1.28
CA TRP A 20 -0.52 -7.82 -2.64
C TRP A 20 0.43 -8.33 -3.71
N ALA A 21 1.74 -8.18 -3.53
CA ALA A 21 2.74 -8.72 -4.44
C ALA A 21 2.70 -10.26 -4.49
N GLU A 22 2.43 -10.94 -3.38
CA GLU A 22 2.23 -12.39 -3.33
C GLU A 22 0.98 -12.79 -4.11
N VAL A 23 -0.16 -12.14 -3.82
CA VAL A 23 -1.42 -12.35 -4.55
C VAL A 23 -1.23 -12.13 -6.05
N ALA A 24 -0.50 -11.09 -6.45
CA ALA A 24 -0.22 -10.79 -7.85
C ALA A 24 0.62 -11.85 -8.55
N LYS A 25 1.60 -12.43 -7.86
CA LYS A 25 2.44 -13.52 -8.39
C LYS A 25 1.60 -14.78 -8.59
N GLU A 26 0.77 -15.12 -7.62
CA GLU A 26 -0.12 -16.29 -7.69
C GLU A 26 -1.14 -16.19 -8.82
N ASN A 27 -1.57 -14.97 -9.15
CA ASN A 27 -2.58 -14.71 -10.18
C ASN A 27 -1.97 -14.23 -11.52
N GLY A 28 -0.65 -14.24 -11.68
CA GLY A 28 0.03 -13.97 -12.95
C GLY A 28 -0.03 -12.53 -13.45
N TRP A 29 -0.20 -11.54 -12.56
CA TRP A 29 -0.25 -10.11 -12.94
C TRP A 29 0.80 -9.24 -12.22
N TYR A 30 1.73 -9.84 -11.48
CA TYR A 30 2.83 -9.11 -10.84
C TYR A 30 3.75 -8.41 -11.87
N THR A 31 4.01 -7.12 -11.65
CA THR A 31 4.93 -6.28 -12.43
C THR A 31 5.86 -5.49 -11.51
N GLN A 32 6.97 -4.99 -12.07
CA GLN A 32 7.85 -4.04 -11.39
C GLN A 32 7.91 -2.70 -12.13
N PRO A 33 7.86 -1.56 -11.43
CA PRO A 33 7.54 -1.41 -9.99
C PRO A 33 6.14 -1.95 -9.62
N PHE A 34 5.95 -2.33 -8.35
CA PHE A 34 4.69 -2.87 -7.83
C PHE A 34 4.03 -1.85 -6.91
N PHE A 35 2.81 -1.46 -7.26
CA PHE A 35 2.11 -0.35 -6.63
C PHE A 35 0.85 -0.82 -5.90
N ILE A 36 0.50 -0.09 -4.85
CA ILE A 36 -0.72 -0.31 -4.08
C ILE A 36 -1.50 0.99 -3.86
N GLN A 37 -2.77 0.87 -3.56
CA GLN A 37 -3.56 1.94 -2.98
C GLN A 37 -3.89 1.56 -1.54
N VAL A 38 -3.77 2.51 -0.61
CA VAL A 38 -4.16 2.36 0.79
C VAL A 38 -5.15 3.46 1.18
N TRP A 39 -6.06 3.12 2.08
CA TRP A 39 -6.93 4.06 2.79
C TRP A 39 -6.43 4.20 4.22
N VAL A 40 -6.30 5.44 4.66
CA VAL A 40 -5.68 5.80 5.94
C VAL A 40 -6.66 6.60 6.77
N ASP A 41 -6.77 6.28 8.06
CA ASP A 41 -7.59 7.03 9.02
C ASP A 41 -6.95 8.36 9.45
N ALA A 42 -7.61 9.08 10.36
CA ALA A 42 -7.13 10.37 10.86
C ALA A 42 -5.88 10.24 11.76
N GLU A 43 -5.62 9.05 12.29
CA GLU A 43 -4.51 8.70 13.17
C GLU A 43 -3.25 8.27 12.37
N GLY A 44 -3.41 7.98 11.08
CA GLY A 44 -2.35 7.56 10.18
C GLY A 44 -2.21 6.04 10.06
N GLU A 45 -3.21 5.28 10.45
CA GLU A 45 -3.27 3.82 10.35
C GLU A 45 -3.98 3.38 9.06
N VAL A 46 -3.48 2.32 8.42
CA VAL A 46 -4.07 1.76 7.20
C VAL A 46 -5.30 0.93 7.56
N GLU A 47 -6.47 1.38 7.14
CA GLU A 47 -7.74 0.68 7.34
C GLU A 47 -7.98 -0.39 6.25
N ASP A 48 -7.55 -0.13 5.01
CA ASP A 48 -7.69 -1.07 3.89
C ASP A 48 -6.64 -0.81 2.78
N SER A 49 -6.48 -1.78 1.88
CA SER A 49 -5.59 -1.69 0.73
C SER A 49 -6.07 -2.47 -0.48
N VAL A 50 -5.70 -2.02 -1.68
CA VAL A 50 -5.94 -2.75 -2.92
C VAL A 50 -4.74 -2.66 -3.87
N SER A 51 -4.57 -3.68 -4.71
CA SER A 51 -3.69 -3.61 -5.86
C SER A 51 -4.30 -4.29 -7.08
N TYR A 52 -3.98 -3.77 -8.26
CA TYR A 52 -4.38 -4.34 -9.53
C TYR A 52 -3.37 -3.96 -10.63
N LYS A 53 -3.39 -4.70 -11.75
CA LYS A 53 -2.45 -4.59 -12.88
C LYS A 53 -2.34 -3.21 -13.55
N GLY A 54 -3.21 -2.27 -13.22
CA GLY A 54 -3.29 -0.96 -13.87
C GLY A 54 -2.82 0.20 -13.00
N LEU A 55 -2.37 -0.05 -11.77
CA LEU A 55 -1.75 0.98 -10.95
C LEU A 55 -0.38 1.37 -11.51
N ASP A 56 -0.11 2.67 -11.51
CA ASP A 56 1.14 3.28 -12.01
C ASP A 56 1.92 4.06 -10.93
N GLN A 57 1.37 4.14 -9.73
CA GLN A 57 1.95 4.75 -8.55
C GLN A 57 1.26 4.25 -7.29
N ASP A 58 1.90 4.44 -6.14
CA ASP A 58 1.24 4.24 -4.86
C ASP A 58 0.21 5.37 -4.63
N TRP A 59 -0.98 5.00 -4.16
CA TRP A 59 -2.02 5.95 -3.77
C TRP A 59 -2.26 5.86 -2.27
N VAL A 60 -2.20 7.00 -1.59
CA VAL A 60 -2.53 7.12 -0.16
C VAL A 60 -3.73 8.05 -0.07
N LEU A 61 -4.88 7.49 0.35
CA LEU A 61 -6.16 8.20 0.41
C LEU A 61 -6.62 8.33 1.86
N ASP A 62 -7.11 9.51 2.24
CA ASP A 62 -7.75 9.72 3.54
C ASP A 62 -9.17 9.10 3.52
N TYR A 63 -9.57 8.47 4.63
CA TYR A 63 -10.90 7.89 4.85
C TYR A 63 -11.75 8.70 5.84
#